data_AF-A0A1C5ANK7-F1
#
_entry.id   AF-A0A1C5ANK7-F1
#
_cell.length_a   1.000
_cell.length_b   1.000
_cell.length_c   1.000
_cell.angle_alpha   90.00
_cell.angle_beta   90.00
_cell.angle_gamma   90.00
#
_symmetry.space_group_name_H-M   'P 1'
#
loop_
_entity.id
_entity.type
_entity.pdbx_description
1 polymer ?
#
loop_
_entity_poly.entity_id
_entity_poly.type
_entity_poly.pdbx_seq_one_letter_code
_entity_poly.pdbx_strand_id
1 'polypeptide(L)'
;MATKHKARTDTANGPRTCFEARIERDGRKPLVARFGGIPLQRQRSAKIIDRRPTRVDYPHKELITRLLADTCEICQQAGEVQVHHIRKLKDLQPPDPHQPRWAKIMANRRRKTLVVCAACHDHIHTGNPTDPLTQ
;
A
#
# COMPACT_ATOMS: atom_id res chain seq x y z
N MET A 1 18.85 3.12 32.56
CA MET A 1 19.10 2.93 31.11
C MET A 1 19.37 4.23 30.34
N ALA A 2 18.68 5.35 30.62
CA ALA A 2 18.85 6.60 29.86
C ALA A 2 20.22 7.30 30.02
N THR A 3 20.94 7.10 31.12
CA THR A 3 22.24 7.77 31.39
C THR A 3 23.36 7.39 30.42
N LYS A 4 23.39 6.13 29.94
CA LYS A 4 24.42 5.63 29.00
C LYS A 4 24.47 6.44 27.70
N HIS A 5 23.32 6.93 27.26
CA HIS A 5 23.18 7.67 26.01
C HIS A 5 23.17 9.18 26.23
N LYS A 6 23.28 9.66 27.48
CA LYS A 6 23.23 11.09 27.76
C LYS A 6 24.46 11.78 27.16
N ALA A 7 24.21 12.72 26.25
CA ALA A 7 25.23 13.49 25.57
C ALA A 7 24.89 15.00 25.64
N ARG A 8 25.85 15.84 25.27
CA ARG A 8 25.65 17.28 25.12
C ARG A 8 25.99 17.64 23.67
N THR A 9 25.09 18.38 23.03
CA THR A 9 25.29 18.88 21.66
C THR A 9 25.25 20.39 21.68
N ASP A 10 26.16 21.00 20.93
CA ASP A 10 26.09 22.41 20.65
C ASP A 10 24.93 22.69 19.69
N THR A 11 24.20 23.75 19.98
CA THR A 11 23.14 24.28 19.13
C THR A 11 23.41 25.75 18.91
N ALA A 12 22.74 26.37 17.93
CA ALA A 12 22.86 27.82 17.68
C ALA A 12 22.56 28.67 18.94
N ASN A 13 21.81 28.12 19.91
CA ASN A 13 21.39 28.81 21.13
C ASN A 13 22.11 28.27 22.39
N GLY A 14 23.28 27.66 22.20
CA GLY A 14 24.11 27.10 23.26
C GLY A 14 23.96 25.58 23.47
N PRO A 15 24.74 25.02 24.39
CA PRO A 15 24.87 23.57 24.54
C PRO A 15 23.68 22.96 25.28
N ARG A 16 23.05 21.94 24.68
CA ARG A 16 21.87 21.24 25.24
C ARG A 16 22.13 19.76 25.46
N THR A 17 21.47 19.21 26.47
CA THR A 17 21.48 17.76 26.72
C THR A 17 20.61 17.05 25.69
N CYS A 18 21.13 15.95 25.15
CA CYS A 18 20.44 15.05 24.24
C CYS A 18 20.75 13.58 24.61
N PHE A 19 20.13 12.65 23.90
CA PHE A 19 20.49 11.25 23.93
C PHE A 19 21.08 10.84 22.59
N GLU A 20 22.26 10.23 22.61
CA GLU A 20 22.99 9.81 21.42
C GLU A 20 23.38 8.34 21.49
N ALA A 21 23.14 7.62 20.40
CA ALA A 21 23.68 6.29 20.16
C ALA A 21 24.59 6.33 18.93
N ARG A 22 25.82 5.85 19.09
CA ARG A 22 26.84 5.82 18.04
C ARG A 22 27.30 4.39 17.78
N ILE A 23 27.36 4.00 16.51
CA ILE A 23 27.87 2.71 16.04
C ILE A 23 29.01 2.99 15.06
N GLU A 24 30.24 2.62 15.42
CA GLU A 24 31.40 2.74 14.54
C GLU A 24 31.30 1.77 13.36
N ARG A 25 31.89 2.18 12.23
CA ARG A 25 31.95 1.37 11.01
C ARG A 25 33.36 1.49 10.43
N ASP A 26 33.96 0.36 10.11
CA ASP A 26 35.31 0.34 9.54
C ASP A 26 35.36 1.10 8.21
N GLY A 27 36.31 2.03 8.10
CA GLY A 27 36.49 2.92 6.93
C GLY A 27 35.30 3.83 6.58
N ARG A 28 34.24 3.92 7.40
CA ARG A 28 33.03 4.72 7.09
C ARG A 28 32.67 5.65 8.25
N LYS A 29 31.90 6.69 7.94
CA LYS A 29 31.33 7.55 8.98
C LYS A 29 30.45 6.72 9.93
N PRO A 30 30.57 6.93 11.24
CA PRO A 30 29.76 6.23 12.24
C PRO A 30 28.27 6.52 12.01
N LEU A 31 27.42 5.55 12.35
CA LEU A 31 25.99 5.82 12.47
C LEU A 31 25.72 6.50 13.79
N VAL A 32 25.15 7.70 13.71
CA VAL A 32 24.75 8.48 14.88
C VAL A 32 23.24 8.67 14.84
N ALA A 33 22.55 8.13 15.85
CA ALA A 33 21.15 8.42 16.10
C ALA A 33 21.05 9.35 17.30
N ARG A 34 20.50 10.56 17.09
CA ARG A 34 20.38 11.58 18.14
C ARG A 34 18.91 11.90 18.39
N PHE A 35 18.52 11.85 19.66
CA PHE A 35 17.20 12.24 20.14
C PHE A 35 17.33 13.44 21.08
N GLY A 36 16.56 14.49 20.82
CA GLY A 36 16.70 15.78 21.50
C GLY A 36 17.81 16.65 20.92
N GLY A 37 18.28 17.65 21.66
CA GLY A 37 19.27 18.61 21.16
C GLY A 37 18.73 19.56 20.09
N ILE A 38 17.43 19.53 19.79
CA ILE A 38 16.75 20.47 18.91
C ILE A 38 16.20 21.60 19.79
N PRO A 39 16.59 22.87 19.55
CA PRO A 39 16.03 23.98 20.31
C PRO A 39 14.54 24.12 19.99
N LEU A 40 13.67 23.86 20.97
CA LEU A 40 12.23 24.11 20.89
C LEU A 40 11.93 25.59 21.06
N GLN A 41 12.42 26.41 20.13
CA GLN A 41 12.22 27.85 20.12
C GLN A 41 11.63 28.26 18.78
N ARG A 42 10.65 29.17 18.84
CA ARG A 42 10.00 29.70 17.64
C ARG A 42 10.98 30.53 16.83
N GLN A 43 11.29 30.07 15.62
CA GLN A 43 12.05 30.84 14.64
C GLN A 43 11.09 31.70 13.81
N ARG A 44 11.02 33.01 14.09
CA ARG A 44 10.08 33.92 13.41
C ARG A 44 10.41 34.12 11.92
N SER A 45 11.68 34.01 11.55
CA SER A 45 12.20 34.19 10.18
C SER A 45 12.53 32.86 9.48
N ALA A 46 11.96 31.74 9.93
CA ALA A 46 12.20 30.45 9.31
C ALA A 46 11.73 30.44 7.85
N LYS A 47 12.65 30.10 6.93
CA LYS A 47 12.31 29.91 5.51
C LYS A 47 11.47 28.64 5.38
N ILE A 48 10.18 28.79 5.10
CA ILE A 48 9.30 27.66 4.78
C ILE A 48 9.65 27.20 3.36
N ILE A 49 10.26 26.01 3.26
CA ILE A 49 10.51 25.36 1.98
C ILE A 49 9.30 24.49 1.70
N ASP A 50 8.39 24.98 0.86
CA ASP A 50 7.27 24.18 0.37
C ASP A 50 7.81 23.12 -0.59
N ARG A 51 7.99 21.90 -0.08
CA ARG A 51 8.43 20.78 -0.90
C ARG A 51 7.22 20.26 -1.65
N ARG A 52 7.22 20.42 -2.98
CA ARG A 52 6.26 19.71 -3.83
C ARG A 52 6.36 18.21 -3.51
N PRO A 53 5.26 17.54 -3.17
CA PRO A 53 5.30 16.11 -2.88
C PRO A 53 5.82 15.38 -4.12
N THR A 54 6.74 14.45 -3.91
CA THR A 54 7.19 13.56 -4.97
C THR A 54 5.98 12.80 -5.47
N ARG A 55 5.64 12.97 -6.75
CA ARG A 55 4.60 12.15 -7.38
C ARG A 55 5.14 10.74 -7.47
N VAL A 56 4.57 9.83 -6.68
CA VAL A 56 4.85 8.40 -6.81
C VAL A 56 4.01 7.91 -7.98
N ASP A 57 4.67 7.58 -9.09
CA ASP A 57 4.01 6.89 -10.19
C ASP A 57 3.68 5.47 -9.74
N TYR A 58 2.39 5.18 -9.60
CA TYR A 58 1.92 3.83 -9.34
C TYR A 58 1.85 3.09 -10.68
N PRO A 59 2.69 2.08 -10.94
CA PRO A 59 2.81 1.45 -12.27
C PRO A 59 1.57 0.66 -12.72
N HIS A 60 0.51 0.59 -11.91
CA HIS A 60 -0.62 -0.32 -12.15
C HIS A 60 -1.96 0.36 -11.85
N LYS A 61 -2.41 1.25 -12.74
CA LYS A 61 -3.83 1.69 -12.81
C LYS A 61 -4.72 0.60 -13.43
N GLU A 62 -4.49 -0.65 -13.07
CA GLU A 62 -5.12 -1.82 -13.69
C GLU A 62 -6.64 -1.77 -13.63
N LEU A 63 -7.23 -1.26 -12.54
CA LEU A 63 -8.69 -1.20 -12.43
C LEU A 63 -9.31 -0.27 -13.48
N ILE A 64 -8.69 0.89 -13.72
CA ILE A 64 -9.20 1.85 -14.71
C ILE A 64 -9.08 1.25 -16.10
N THR A 65 -7.93 0.64 -16.43
CA THR A 65 -7.76 0.02 -17.75
C THR A 65 -8.67 -1.18 -17.95
N ARG A 66 -8.94 -1.98 -16.90
CA ARG A 66 -9.90 -3.10 -16.95
C ARG A 66 -11.35 -2.64 -17.09
N LEU A 67 -11.72 -1.56 -16.40
CA LEU A 67 -13.05 -0.93 -16.56
C LEU A 67 -13.25 -0.37 -17.95
N LEU A 68 -12.25 0.33 -18.50
CA LEU A 68 -12.29 0.89 -19.85
C LEU A 68 -12.29 -0.17 -20.95
N ALA A 69 -11.88 -1.42 -20.64
CA ALA A 69 -11.97 -2.52 -21.58
C ALA A 69 -13.42 -3.06 -21.73
N ASP A 70 -14.35 -2.65 -20.86
CA ASP A 70 -15.78 -2.97 -20.92
C ASP A 70 -16.07 -4.47 -21.19
N THR A 71 -15.26 -5.34 -20.55
CA THR A 71 -15.28 -6.79 -20.78
C THR A 71 -15.31 -7.53 -19.44
N CYS A 72 -16.22 -8.49 -19.30
CA CYS A 72 -16.32 -9.34 -18.12
C CYS A 72 -15.13 -10.28 -18.00
N GLU A 73 -14.42 -10.27 -16.87
CA GLU A 73 -13.24 -11.12 -16.66
C GLU A 73 -13.56 -12.61 -16.44
N ILE A 74 -14.84 -12.95 -16.22
CA ILE A 74 -15.31 -14.33 -16.08
C ILE A 74 -15.77 -14.87 -17.43
N CYS A 75 -16.83 -14.30 -18.02
CA CYS A 75 -17.43 -14.82 -19.26
C CYS A 75 -16.82 -14.24 -20.54
N GLN A 76 -15.94 -13.22 -20.45
CA GLN A 76 -15.31 -12.55 -21.60
C GLN A 76 -16.29 -11.83 -22.55
N GLN A 77 -17.55 -11.64 -22.15
CA GLN A 77 -18.50 -10.84 -22.92
C GLN A 77 -18.22 -9.35 -22.71
N ALA A 78 -18.26 -8.61 -23.81
CA ALA A 78 -18.22 -7.16 -23.81
C ALA A 78 -19.61 -6.58 -23.49
N GLY A 79 -19.63 -5.42 -22.84
CA GLY A 79 -20.85 -4.71 -22.45
C GLY A 79 -20.77 -4.22 -21.01
N GLU A 80 -21.89 -3.74 -20.48
CA GLU A 80 -21.92 -3.06 -19.18
C GLU A 80 -21.35 -3.91 -18.03
N VAL A 81 -20.27 -3.40 -17.44
CA VAL A 81 -19.54 -4.06 -16.36
C VAL A 81 -19.72 -3.37 -15.00
N GLN A 82 -19.63 -4.18 -13.96
CA GLN A 82 -19.65 -3.81 -12.55
C GLN A 82 -18.36 -4.32 -11.87
N VAL A 83 -17.95 -3.68 -10.78
CA VAL A 83 -16.79 -4.11 -10.00
C VAL A 83 -17.24 -4.90 -8.79
N HIS A 84 -16.98 -6.20 -8.80
CA HIS A 84 -17.06 -7.01 -7.58
C HIS A 84 -15.86 -6.72 -6.67
N HIS A 85 -16.10 -6.39 -5.40
CA HIS A 85 -15.05 -6.11 -4.42
C HIS A 85 -15.14 -7.02 -3.19
N ILE A 86 -14.02 -7.58 -2.78
CA ILE A 86 -13.91 -8.39 -1.54
C ILE A 86 -13.16 -7.65 -0.44
N ARG A 87 -13.45 -8.01 0.82
CA ARG A 87 -12.85 -7.37 1.99
C ARG A 87 -11.34 -7.63 2.10
N LYS A 88 -10.89 -8.89 2.03
CA LYS A 88 -9.47 -9.28 2.21
C LYS A 88 -9.09 -10.41 1.25
N LEU A 89 -7.87 -10.36 0.71
CA LEU A 89 -7.35 -11.40 -0.20
C LEU A 89 -7.15 -12.75 0.50
N LYS A 90 -6.86 -12.74 1.81
CA LYS A 90 -6.71 -13.96 2.61
C LYS A 90 -8.00 -14.78 2.70
N ASP A 91 -9.16 -14.15 2.47
CA ASP A 91 -10.46 -14.82 2.49
C ASP A 91 -10.62 -15.71 1.24
N LEU A 92 -9.73 -15.59 0.24
CA LEU A 92 -9.65 -16.46 -0.94
C LEU A 92 -8.68 -17.64 -0.76
N GLN A 93 -8.09 -17.82 0.42
CA GLN A 93 -7.14 -18.89 0.73
C GLN A 93 -7.67 -19.80 1.85
N PRO A 94 -7.33 -21.10 1.85
CA PRO A 94 -6.51 -21.82 0.87
C PRO A 94 -7.26 -22.10 -0.45
N PRO A 95 -6.54 -22.40 -1.55
CA PRO A 95 -7.17 -22.85 -2.79
C PRO A 95 -7.87 -24.20 -2.54
N ASP A 96 -9.18 -24.16 -2.38
CA ASP A 96 -10.02 -25.36 -2.36
C ASP A 96 -10.22 -25.85 -3.81
N PRO A 97 -10.12 -27.16 -4.11
CA PRO A 97 -10.53 -27.71 -5.39
C PRO A 97 -11.90 -27.19 -5.88
N HIS A 98 -12.86 -27.02 -4.96
CA HIS A 98 -14.22 -26.56 -5.22
C HIS A 98 -14.37 -25.03 -5.21
N GLN A 99 -13.28 -24.27 -5.15
CA GLN A 99 -13.35 -22.81 -5.14
C GLN A 99 -13.99 -22.29 -6.44
N PRO A 100 -14.96 -21.36 -6.35
CA PRO A 100 -15.65 -20.82 -7.51
C PRO A 100 -14.68 -20.07 -8.43
N ARG A 101 -15.02 -20.02 -9.71
CA ARG A 101 -14.16 -19.45 -10.77
C ARG A 101 -13.73 -18.01 -10.48
N TRP A 102 -14.64 -17.18 -9.96
CA TRP A 102 -14.35 -15.79 -9.61
C TRP A 102 -13.25 -15.69 -8.55
N ALA A 103 -13.27 -16.55 -7.54
CA ALA A 103 -12.32 -16.54 -6.44
C ALA A 103 -10.93 -17.00 -6.90
N LYS A 104 -10.86 -17.99 -7.79
CA LYS A 104 -9.62 -18.43 -8.45
C LYS A 104 -8.98 -17.28 -9.25
N ILE A 105 -9.77 -16.54 -10.03
CA ILE A 105 -9.26 -15.39 -10.81
C ILE A 105 -8.72 -14.29 -9.87
N MET A 106 -9.46 -13.93 -8.82
CA MET A 106 -9.03 -12.91 -7.86
C MET A 106 -7.77 -13.32 -7.09
N ALA A 107 -7.67 -14.59 -6.70
CA ALA A 107 -6.50 -15.14 -6.00
C ALA A 107 -5.25 -15.10 -6.89
N ASN A 108 -5.36 -15.52 -8.16
CA ASN A 108 -4.27 -15.49 -9.13
C ASN A 108 -3.80 -14.07 -9.42
N ARG A 109 -4.73 -13.12 -9.62
CA ARG A 109 -4.40 -11.71 -9.85
C ARG A 109 -3.87 -11.01 -8.60
N ARG A 110 -4.11 -11.55 -7.39
CA ARG A 110 -3.85 -10.91 -6.10
C ARG A 110 -4.48 -9.51 -6.01
N ARG A 111 -5.70 -9.36 -6.54
CA ARG A 111 -6.47 -8.11 -6.52
C ARG A 111 -7.81 -8.32 -5.82
N LYS A 112 -8.23 -7.33 -5.03
CA LYS A 112 -9.52 -7.34 -4.32
C LYS A 112 -10.72 -6.98 -5.21
N THR A 113 -10.48 -6.73 -6.50
CA THR A 113 -11.48 -6.29 -7.46
C THR A 113 -11.51 -7.20 -8.67
N LEU A 114 -12.71 -7.52 -9.13
CA LEU A 114 -12.99 -8.28 -10.36
C LEU A 114 -14.03 -7.51 -11.18
N VAL A 115 -13.74 -7.25 -12.46
CA VAL A 115 -14.69 -6.60 -13.37
C VAL A 115 -15.56 -7.67 -14.01
N VAL A 116 -16.89 -7.56 -13.86
CA VAL A 116 -17.87 -8.59 -14.24
C VAL A 116 -19.14 -7.97 -14.80
N CYS A 117 -19.85 -8.65 -15.69
CA CYS A 117 -21.20 -8.24 -16.08
C CYS A 117 -22.21 -8.46 -14.93
N ALA A 118 -23.39 -7.83 -15.02
CA ALA A 118 -24.43 -7.95 -13.98
C ALA A 118 -24.79 -9.42 -13.65
N ALA A 119 -24.98 -10.27 -14.65
CA ALA A 119 -25.29 -11.68 -14.44
C ALA A 119 -24.19 -12.43 -13.66
N CYS A 120 -22.92 -12.19 -13.99
CA CYS A 120 -21.79 -12.75 -13.24
C CYS A 120 -21.69 -12.15 -11.83
N HIS A 121 -22.02 -10.86 -11.65
CA HIS A 121 -22.01 -10.19 -10.36
C HIS A 121 -23.04 -10.79 -9.40
N ASP A 122 -24.28 -10.95 -9.85
CA ASP A 122 -25.37 -11.56 -9.06
C ASP A 122 -25.00 -12.98 -8.65
N HIS A 123 -24.42 -13.73 -9.58
CA HIS A 123 -24.02 -15.10 -9.36
C HIS A 123 -22.94 -15.27 -8.29
N ILE A 124 -22.01 -14.31 -8.19
CA ILE A 124 -21.00 -14.29 -7.12
C ILE A 124 -21.70 -14.14 -5.75
N HIS A 125 -22.77 -13.35 -5.67
CA HIS A 125 -23.51 -13.14 -4.43
C HIS A 125 -24.44 -14.31 -4.09
N THR A 126 -25.04 -14.97 -5.09
CA THR A 126 -25.96 -16.10 -4.85
C THR A 126 -25.25 -17.44 -4.65
N GLY A 127 -23.95 -17.54 -4.95
CA GLY A 127 -23.15 -18.74 -4.69
C GLY A 127 -23.40 -19.93 -5.63
N ASN A 128 -24.10 -19.72 -6.74
CA ASN A 128 -24.25 -20.75 -7.77
C ASN A 128 -22.94 -20.85 -8.60
N PRO A 129 -22.71 -21.93 -9.37
CA PRO A 129 -21.62 -22.03 -10.35
C PRO A 129 -22.07 -21.66 -11.78
N THR A 130 -21.30 -20.80 -12.46
CA THR A 130 -21.63 -20.32 -13.82
C THR A 130 -21.22 -21.43 -14.76
N ASP A 131 -22.18 -22.15 -15.31
CA ASP A 131 -21.94 -22.97 -16.48
C ASP A 131 -21.54 -22.06 -17.64
N PRO A 132 -20.47 -22.37 -18.39
CA PRO A 132 -20.19 -21.66 -19.61
C PRO A 132 -21.35 -21.91 -20.59
N LEU A 133 -21.97 -20.85 -21.09
CA LEU A 133 -22.86 -20.94 -22.23
C LEU A 133 -22.04 -21.38 -23.44
N THR A 134 -22.02 -22.68 -23.68
CA THR A 134 -21.51 -23.30 -24.92
C THR A 134 -22.40 -22.83 -26.08
N GLN A 135 -21.78 -22.24 -27.10
CA GLN A 135 -22.35 -22.15 -28.44
C GLN A 135 -22.01 -23.43 -29.21
#